data_AF-A0A2H0NGV2-F1
#
_entry.id   AF-A0A2H0NGV2-F1
#
_cell.length_a   1.000
_cell.length_b   1.000
_cell.length_c   1.000
_cell.angle_alpha   90.00
_cell.angle_beta   90.00
_cell.angle_gamma   90.00
#
_symmetry.space_group_name_H-M   'P 1'
#
loop_
_entity.id
_entity.type
_entity.pdbx_description
1 polymer ?
#
loop_
_entity_poly.entity_id
_entity_poly.type
_entity_poly.pdbx_seq_one_letter_code
_entity_poly.pdbx_strand_id
1 'polypeptide(L)'
;LLRQAQDSLRVSAISHSSTSLHSWFSAKADKDRIYPLLKSLVIYLLISSYAIYNYLISYQNQRIDKTSQDELFTIIGHVRSPHHYLPLTWNFDVYIKFGIFLILFMIFYKYYYEEFDPKYRKVFNIIILQISILCFLSFVFTQLIPIYSILILQLFRMTVIVYWIFAIIIYSACIKLSLYSKLHSKFKIVIAFIPFFITTFSSTLLSSRSYIFFLVISVIISLLIIKANNRIIKLFIIILILLNFSILHRHFKFEFKQNYPYETKETQLAQWIKNNTPSDSIFLTPPDFYAFRLNAERAIIVDWLVIPFEEKGITEWIQRIKNVSGLENEPNKNISEYKVLTGYKKIDDKRLSYLRSLYNFQYVISENTFPLNLKIVYRNELYTLYEI
;
A
#
# COMPACT_ATOMS: atom_id res chain seq x y z
N LEU A 1 -4.58 -5.82 68.63
CA LEU A 1 -3.63 -5.15 67.71
C LEU A 1 -3.68 -5.70 66.28
N LEU A 2 -3.68 -7.01 66.03
CA LEU A 2 -3.82 -7.58 64.66
C LEU A 2 -5.24 -7.53 64.05
N ARG A 3 -6.32 -7.44 64.86
CA ARG A 3 -7.69 -7.24 64.34
C ARG A 3 -8.01 -5.79 63.96
N GLN A 4 -7.42 -4.80 64.62
CA GLN A 4 -7.62 -3.37 64.29
C GLN A 4 -6.93 -2.94 62.98
N ALA A 5 -5.94 -3.70 62.49
CA ALA A 5 -5.28 -3.47 61.20
C ALA A 5 -6.03 -4.11 60.01
N GLN A 6 -6.92 -5.07 60.25
CA GLN A 6 -7.75 -5.67 59.19
C GLN A 6 -9.03 -4.87 58.92
N ASP A 7 -9.57 -4.18 59.92
CA ASP A 7 -10.77 -3.35 59.74
C ASP A 7 -10.45 -1.99 59.09
N SER A 8 -9.23 -1.47 59.22
CA SER A 8 -8.80 -0.24 58.52
C SER A 8 -8.51 -0.45 57.03
N LEU A 9 -8.30 -1.69 56.58
CA LEU A 9 -8.11 -2.04 55.17
C LEU A 9 -9.41 -2.43 54.45
N ARG A 10 -10.51 -2.66 55.18
CA ARG A 10 -11.82 -2.99 54.57
C ARG A 10 -12.71 -1.78 54.29
N VAL A 11 -12.41 -0.61 54.85
CA VAL A 11 -13.24 0.60 54.69
C VAL A 11 -12.76 1.51 53.55
N SER A 12 -11.59 1.27 52.95
CA SER A 12 -11.04 2.12 51.86
C SER A 12 -11.18 1.57 50.43
N ALA A 13 -11.80 0.40 50.23
CA ALA A 13 -11.75 -0.31 48.94
C ALA A 13 -13.08 -0.37 48.14
N ILE A 14 -14.17 0.28 48.59
CA ILE A 14 -15.47 0.22 47.88
C ILE A 14 -16.09 1.62 47.73
N SER A 15 -15.32 2.58 47.22
CA SER A 15 -15.84 3.86 46.71
C SER A 15 -15.32 4.21 45.32
N HIS A 16 -14.86 3.20 44.55
CA HIS A 16 -14.65 3.36 43.12
C HIS A 16 -15.98 3.49 42.39
N SER A 17 -16.48 4.71 42.39
CA SER A 17 -17.12 5.39 41.27
C SER A 17 -17.77 4.45 40.25
N SER A 18 -18.97 3.97 40.58
CA SER A 18 -20.01 3.80 39.58
C SER A 18 -20.38 5.19 39.03
N THR A 19 -19.49 5.76 38.20
CA THR A 19 -19.91 6.79 37.25
C THR A 19 -20.91 6.11 36.33
N SER A 20 -22.18 6.18 36.72
CA SER A 20 -23.30 5.80 35.89
C SER A 20 -23.15 6.54 34.57
N LEU A 21 -23.51 5.89 33.46
CA LEU A 21 -23.61 6.52 32.13
C LEU A 21 -24.36 7.88 32.18
N HIS A 22 -25.21 8.08 33.19
CA HIS A 22 -25.89 9.34 33.47
C HIS A 22 -24.99 10.53 33.83
N SER A 23 -23.86 10.35 34.52
CA SER A 23 -22.96 11.47 34.86
C SER A 23 -22.13 11.96 33.68
N TRP A 24 -22.03 11.14 32.61
CA TRP A 24 -21.45 11.55 31.33
C TRP A 24 -22.32 12.57 30.60
N PHE A 25 -23.64 12.52 30.76
CA PHE A 25 -24.60 13.42 30.12
C PHE A 25 -24.92 14.67 30.96
N SER A 26 -24.01 15.14 31.82
CA SER A 26 -24.20 16.45 32.43
C SER A 26 -24.02 17.55 31.36
N ALA A 27 -25.15 18.13 30.94
CA ALA A 27 -25.29 18.98 29.74
C ALA A 27 -24.37 20.21 29.64
N LYS A 28 -23.63 20.56 30.71
CA LYS A 28 -22.73 21.71 30.75
C LYS A 28 -21.28 21.35 30.42
N ALA A 29 -20.79 20.17 30.83
CA ALA A 29 -19.42 19.72 30.56
C ALA A 29 -19.23 19.19 29.12
N ASP A 30 -20.33 18.81 28.46
CA ASP A 30 -20.30 18.29 27.09
C ASP A 30 -20.28 19.40 26.03
N LYS A 31 -20.84 20.59 26.29
CA LYS A 31 -20.83 21.68 25.30
C LYS A 31 -19.42 22.11 24.91
N ASP A 32 -18.52 22.21 25.89
CA ASP A 32 -17.13 22.61 25.67
C ASP A 32 -16.31 21.54 24.91
N ARG A 33 -16.78 20.29 24.88
CA ARG A 33 -16.16 19.18 24.13
C ARG A 33 -16.78 18.98 22.74
N ILE A 34 -18.09 19.14 22.62
CA ILE A 34 -18.85 18.97 21.38
C ILE A 34 -18.59 20.14 20.43
N TYR A 35 -18.49 21.36 20.94
CA TYR A 35 -18.33 22.54 20.10
C TYR A 35 -17.04 22.52 19.24
N PRO A 36 -15.85 22.19 19.77
CA PRO A 36 -14.64 22.03 18.95
C PRO A 36 -14.77 20.92 17.90
N LEU A 37 -15.44 19.82 18.22
CA LEU A 37 -15.66 18.71 17.29
C LEU A 37 -16.59 19.13 16.15
N LEU A 38 -17.73 19.75 16.47
CA LEU A 38 -18.65 20.29 15.47
C LEU A 38 -17.97 21.35 14.60
N LYS A 39 -17.20 22.26 15.20
CA LYS A 39 -16.40 23.25 14.46
C LYS A 39 -15.42 22.57 13.50
N SER A 40 -14.72 21.54 13.96
CA SER A 40 -13.78 20.78 13.14
C SER A 40 -14.50 20.02 12.02
N LEU A 41 -15.66 19.44 12.29
CA LEU A 41 -16.49 18.74 11.32
C LEU A 41 -17.02 19.71 10.25
N VAL A 42 -17.50 20.90 10.65
CA VAL A 42 -17.97 21.92 9.71
C VAL A 42 -16.82 22.38 8.81
N ILE A 43 -15.63 22.65 9.38
CA ILE A 43 -14.44 23.00 8.58
C ILE A 43 -14.10 21.87 7.61
N TYR A 44 -14.09 20.61 8.07
CA TYR A 44 -13.85 19.46 7.22
C TYR A 44 -14.88 19.34 6.09
N LEU A 45 -16.18 19.45 6.40
CA LEU A 45 -17.26 19.38 5.42
C LEU A 45 -17.20 20.52 4.42
N LEU A 46 -16.83 21.74 4.84
CA LEU A 46 -16.61 22.86 3.94
C LEU A 46 -15.44 22.58 2.99
N ILE A 47 -14.30 22.11 3.49
CA ILE A 47 -13.11 21.78 2.68
C ILE A 47 -13.40 20.60 1.73
N SER A 48 -14.12 19.59 2.21
CA SER A 48 -14.46 18.39 1.44
C SER A 48 -15.72 18.55 0.59
N SER A 49 -16.44 19.67 0.69
CA SER A 49 -17.74 19.89 0.02
C SER A 49 -17.67 19.69 -1.49
N TYR A 50 -16.63 20.21 -2.15
CA TYR A 50 -16.44 20.05 -3.60
C TYR A 50 -16.22 18.58 -3.99
N ALA A 51 -15.39 17.85 -3.24
CA ALA A 51 -15.14 16.44 -3.48
C ALA A 51 -16.39 15.58 -3.21
N ILE A 52 -17.10 15.86 -2.11
CA ILE A 52 -18.38 15.22 -1.77
C ILE A 52 -19.42 15.50 -2.85
N TYR A 53 -19.55 16.76 -3.29
CA TYR A 53 -20.48 17.16 -4.35
C TYR A 53 -20.19 16.42 -5.66
N ASN A 54 -18.94 16.39 -6.11
CA ASN A 54 -18.56 15.66 -7.33
C ASN A 54 -18.81 14.16 -7.20
N TYR A 55 -18.53 13.58 -6.03
CA TYR A 55 -18.83 12.18 -5.76
C TYR A 55 -20.34 11.91 -5.82
N LEU A 56 -21.16 12.73 -5.17
CA LEU A 56 -22.61 12.59 -5.16
C LEU A 56 -23.24 12.79 -6.54
N ILE A 57 -22.74 13.74 -7.34
CA ILE A 57 -23.18 13.92 -8.73
C ILE A 57 -22.79 12.72 -9.58
N SER A 58 -21.55 12.24 -9.47
CA SER A 58 -21.11 11.04 -10.20
C SER A 58 -22.01 9.87 -9.84
N TYR A 59 -22.26 9.66 -8.56
CA TYR A 59 -23.13 8.60 -8.05
C TYR A 59 -24.58 8.73 -8.51
N GLN A 60 -25.14 9.94 -8.54
CA GLN A 60 -26.50 10.16 -8.99
C GLN A 60 -26.65 9.93 -10.50
N ASN A 61 -25.64 10.31 -11.29
CA ASN A 61 -25.63 10.13 -12.74
C ASN A 61 -25.33 8.68 -13.13
N GLN A 62 -24.60 7.94 -12.30
CA GLN A 62 -24.28 6.52 -12.47
C GLN A 62 -25.22 5.68 -11.60
N ARG A 63 -26.48 5.49 -12.06
CA ARG A 63 -27.31 4.41 -11.51
C ARG A 63 -26.76 3.07 -11.98
N ILE A 64 -25.75 2.59 -11.28
CA ILE A 64 -25.18 1.25 -11.48
C ILE A 64 -26.23 0.24 -11.05
N ASP A 65 -26.60 -0.68 -11.95
CA ASP A 65 -27.35 -1.85 -11.53
C ASP A 65 -26.47 -2.78 -10.68
N LYS A 66 -27.11 -3.65 -9.89
CA LYS A 66 -26.38 -4.55 -9.00
C LYS A 66 -25.42 -5.48 -9.77
N THR A 67 -25.82 -5.92 -10.96
CA THR A 67 -25.03 -6.80 -11.83
C THR A 67 -23.71 -6.15 -12.23
N SER A 68 -23.72 -4.85 -12.55
CA SER A 68 -22.53 -4.08 -12.86
C SER A 68 -21.64 -3.86 -11.63
N GLN A 69 -22.20 -3.71 -10.42
CA GLN A 69 -21.38 -3.62 -9.20
C GLN A 69 -20.57 -4.89 -8.92
N ASP A 70 -21.19 -6.07 -9.07
CA ASP A 70 -20.51 -7.37 -8.86
C ASP A 70 -19.39 -7.57 -9.90
N GLU A 71 -19.64 -7.14 -11.15
CA GLU A 71 -18.64 -7.16 -12.20
C GLU A 71 -17.46 -6.23 -11.91
N LEU A 72 -17.72 -4.97 -11.56
CA LEU A 72 -16.70 -3.97 -11.22
C LEU A 72 -15.87 -4.40 -10.01
N PHE A 73 -16.52 -4.96 -8.98
CA PHE A 73 -15.85 -5.56 -7.84
C PHE A 73 -14.89 -6.66 -8.28
N THR A 74 -15.34 -7.56 -9.17
CA THR A 74 -14.53 -8.66 -9.67
C THR A 74 -13.33 -8.15 -10.45
N ILE A 75 -13.51 -7.17 -11.34
CA ILE A 75 -12.43 -6.63 -12.17
C ILE A 75 -11.38 -5.94 -11.30
N ILE A 76 -11.77 -5.04 -10.39
CA ILE A 76 -10.82 -4.31 -9.54
C ILE A 76 -10.21 -5.21 -8.47
N GLY A 77 -11.06 -5.96 -7.78
CA GLY A 77 -10.70 -6.73 -6.59
C GLY A 77 -9.99 -8.03 -6.91
N HIS A 78 -10.38 -8.76 -7.96
CA HIS A 78 -9.79 -10.07 -8.27
C HIS A 78 -8.83 -10.04 -9.45
N VAL A 79 -9.11 -9.27 -10.50
CA VAL A 79 -8.28 -9.28 -11.72
C VAL A 79 -7.09 -8.32 -11.58
N ARG A 80 -7.37 -7.05 -11.31
CA ARG A 80 -6.34 -6.00 -11.43
C ARG A 80 -5.30 -6.03 -10.31
N SER A 81 -5.73 -6.10 -9.05
CA SER A 81 -4.80 -6.00 -7.92
C SER A 81 -5.34 -6.64 -6.64
N PRO A 82 -5.56 -7.97 -6.62
CA PRO A 82 -6.08 -8.65 -5.42
C PRO A 82 -5.27 -8.35 -4.17
N HIS A 83 -3.95 -8.35 -4.29
CA HIS A 83 -3.03 -8.05 -3.20
C HIS A 83 -3.12 -6.62 -2.63
N HIS A 84 -3.88 -5.71 -3.25
CA HIS A 84 -4.15 -4.37 -2.72
C HIS A 84 -5.51 -4.23 -2.04
N TYR A 85 -6.48 -5.06 -2.42
CA TYR A 85 -7.88 -4.89 -2.02
C TYR A 85 -8.40 -6.02 -1.13
N LEU A 86 -7.91 -7.24 -1.35
CA LEU A 86 -8.45 -8.45 -0.73
C LEU A 86 -7.43 -9.04 0.24
N PRO A 87 -7.59 -8.82 1.57
CA PRO A 87 -6.67 -9.36 2.57
C PRO A 87 -6.33 -10.84 2.39
N LEU A 88 -7.32 -11.70 2.11
CA LEU A 88 -7.09 -13.14 2.00
C LEU A 88 -6.17 -13.55 0.83
N THR A 89 -5.88 -12.63 -0.10
CA THR A 89 -4.94 -12.85 -1.20
C THR A 89 -3.50 -12.43 -0.87
N TRP A 90 -3.28 -11.82 0.32
CA TRP A 90 -1.96 -11.44 0.77
C TRP A 90 -1.16 -12.67 1.16
N ASN A 91 0.12 -12.64 0.83
CA ASN A 91 1.03 -13.69 1.25
C ASN A 91 1.09 -13.78 2.78
N PHE A 92 1.21 -15.01 3.29
CA PHE A 92 1.19 -15.28 4.73
C PHE A 92 2.30 -14.55 5.50
N ASP A 93 3.44 -14.27 4.87
CA ASP A 93 4.54 -13.54 5.49
C ASP A 93 4.18 -12.10 5.87
N VAL A 94 3.23 -11.47 5.16
CA VAL A 94 2.71 -10.14 5.51
C VAL A 94 2.03 -10.17 6.88
N TYR A 95 1.23 -11.20 7.14
CA TYR A 95 0.54 -11.39 8.42
C TYR A 95 1.49 -11.69 9.56
N ILE A 96 2.49 -12.55 9.33
CA ILE A 96 3.53 -12.83 10.34
C ILE A 96 4.24 -11.54 10.74
N LYS A 97 4.66 -10.73 9.75
CA LYS A 97 5.33 -9.45 10.00
C LYS A 97 4.45 -8.51 10.80
N PHE A 98 3.19 -8.34 10.39
CA PHE A 98 2.24 -7.51 11.11
C PHE A 98 2.03 -7.99 12.55
N GLY A 99 1.91 -9.32 12.77
CA GLY A 99 1.77 -9.92 14.09
C GLY A 99 2.99 -9.66 14.99
N ILE A 100 4.21 -9.82 14.48
CA ILE A 100 5.45 -9.50 15.22
C ILE A 100 5.47 -8.02 15.61
N PHE A 101 5.17 -7.12 14.66
CA PHE A 101 5.08 -5.68 14.92
C PHE A 101 4.04 -5.36 15.99
N LEU A 102 2.86 -5.97 15.90
CA LEU A 102 1.77 -5.76 16.84
C LEU A 102 2.15 -6.23 18.25
N ILE A 103 2.79 -7.40 18.39
CA ILE A 103 3.26 -7.92 19.69
C ILE A 103 4.28 -6.98 20.31
N LEU A 104 5.28 -6.55 19.54
CA LEU A 104 6.31 -5.63 20.03
C LEU A 104 5.72 -4.28 20.40
N PHE A 105 4.81 -3.76 19.56
CA PHE A 105 4.05 -2.57 19.86
C PHE A 105 3.30 -2.72 21.19
N MET A 106 2.56 -3.82 21.43
CA MET A 106 1.83 -4.02 22.68
C MET A 106 2.77 -4.05 23.90
N ILE A 107 3.92 -4.72 23.79
CA ILE A 107 4.94 -4.77 24.85
C ILE A 107 5.44 -3.36 25.18
N PHE A 108 5.88 -2.60 24.17
CA PHE A 108 6.47 -1.27 24.37
C PHE A 108 5.43 -0.19 24.68
N TYR A 109 4.21 -0.31 24.15
CA TYR A 109 3.10 0.55 24.50
C TYR A 109 2.73 0.36 25.97
N LYS A 110 2.65 -0.88 26.46
CA LYS A 110 2.45 -1.17 27.89
C LYS A 110 3.58 -0.60 28.74
N TYR A 111 4.82 -0.70 28.29
CA TYR A 111 5.98 -0.11 28.98
C TYR A 111 5.86 1.41 29.12
N TYR A 112 5.37 2.11 28.08
CA TYR A 112 5.17 3.55 28.10
C TYR A 112 3.82 4.02 28.65
N TYR A 113 2.91 3.10 28.97
CA TYR A 113 1.50 3.41 29.18
C TYR A 113 1.29 4.47 30.28
N GLU A 114 2.04 4.36 31.38
CA GLU A 114 1.95 5.32 32.51
C GLU A 114 2.78 6.59 32.31
N GLU A 115 3.69 6.61 31.35
CA GLU A 115 4.46 7.81 31.01
C GLU A 115 3.70 8.75 30.09
N PHE A 116 2.72 8.23 29.35
CA PHE A 116 1.87 9.05 28.51
C PHE A 116 0.91 9.88 29.36
N ASP A 117 0.84 11.18 29.03
CA ASP A 117 -0.24 12.04 29.48
C ASP A 117 -1.59 11.33 29.20
N PRO A 118 -2.47 11.19 30.21
CA PRO A 118 -3.76 10.52 30.08
C PRO A 118 -4.57 11.02 28.87
N LYS A 119 -4.47 12.30 28.51
CA LYS A 119 -5.12 12.89 27.34
C LYS A 119 -4.61 12.27 26.04
N TYR A 120 -3.30 12.20 25.83
CA TYR A 120 -2.71 11.65 24.60
C TYR A 120 -2.95 10.15 24.49
N ARG A 121 -2.85 9.42 25.61
CA ARG A 121 -3.20 7.99 25.69
C ARG A 121 -4.64 7.72 25.25
N LYS A 122 -5.60 8.55 25.70
CA LYS A 122 -7.00 8.44 25.27
C LYS A 122 -7.15 8.69 23.76
N VAL A 123 -6.57 9.76 23.23
CA VAL A 123 -6.60 10.07 21.79
C VAL A 123 -6.02 8.93 20.98
N PHE A 124 -4.89 8.39 21.42
CA PHE A 124 -4.20 7.29 20.77
C PHE A 124 -5.03 6.01 20.71
N ASN A 125 -5.63 5.61 21.84
CA ASN A 125 -6.53 4.46 21.88
C ASN A 125 -7.76 4.64 20.97
N ILE A 126 -8.30 5.86 20.87
CA ILE A 126 -9.41 6.17 19.95
C ILE A 126 -8.98 5.99 18.50
N ILE A 127 -7.79 6.48 18.11
CA ILE A 127 -7.27 6.32 16.74
C ILE A 127 -7.09 4.84 16.40
N ILE A 128 -6.50 4.05 17.31
CA ILE A 128 -6.35 2.60 17.11
C ILE A 128 -7.71 1.94 16.92
N LEU A 129 -8.67 2.23 17.81
CA LEU A 129 -10.02 1.68 17.72
C LEU A 129 -10.69 2.04 16.39
N GLN A 130 -10.60 3.30 15.94
CA GLN A 130 -11.14 3.74 14.66
C GLN A 130 -10.54 2.96 13.49
N ILE A 131 -9.21 2.82 13.44
CA ILE A 131 -8.56 2.09 12.35
C ILE A 131 -8.92 0.60 12.40
N SER A 132 -9.01 -0.01 13.59
CA SER A 132 -9.46 -1.39 13.75
C SER A 132 -10.88 -1.60 13.24
N ILE A 133 -11.81 -0.68 13.55
CA ILE A 133 -13.18 -0.70 13.02
C ILE A 133 -13.16 -0.58 11.49
N LEU A 134 -12.40 0.36 10.92
CA LEU A 134 -12.29 0.53 9.47
C LEU A 134 -11.73 -0.73 8.79
N CYS A 135 -10.70 -1.37 9.35
CA CYS A 135 -10.15 -2.62 8.84
C CYS A 135 -11.16 -3.77 8.95
N PHE A 136 -11.90 -3.86 10.05
CA PHE A 136 -12.96 -4.87 10.23
C PHE A 136 -14.09 -4.69 9.21
N LEU A 137 -14.61 -3.46 9.04
CA LEU A 137 -15.62 -3.15 8.03
C LEU A 137 -15.09 -3.48 6.63
N SER A 138 -13.85 -3.11 6.33
CA SER A 138 -13.22 -3.47 5.06
C SER A 138 -13.15 -4.97 4.87
N PHE A 139 -12.84 -5.76 5.91
CA PHE A 139 -12.79 -7.22 5.82
C PHE A 139 -14.16 -7.77 5.47
N VAL A 140 -15.18 -7.39 6.23
CA VAL A 140 -16.56 -7.85 6.03
C VAL A 140 -17.03 -7.52 4.62
N PHE A 141 -16.84 -6.27 4.16
CA PHE A 141 -17.38 -5.81 2.88
C PHE A 141 -16.51 -6.09 1.65
N THR A 142 -15.33 -6.67 1.82
CA THR A 142 -14.49 -7.15 0.70
C THR A 142 -14.37 -8.67 0.66
N GLN A 143 -14.61 -9.38 1.77
CA GLN A 143 -14.47 -10.84 1.83
C GLN A 143 -15.81 -11.55 1.98
N LEU A 144 -16.75 -10.99 2.76
CA LEU A 144 -18.01 -11.67 3.09
C LEU A 144 -19.19 -11.11 2.28
N ILE A 145 -19.25 -9.80 2.13
CA ILE A 145 -20.33 -9.08 1.43
C ILE A 145 -19.66 -8.14 0.43
N PRO A 146 -19.33 -8.58 -0.80
CA PRO A 146 -18.55 -7.79 -1.75
C PRO A 146 -19.33 -6.52 -2.16
N ILE A 147 -18.86 -5.35 -1.71
CA ILE A 147 -19.44 -4.06 -2.09
C ILE A 147 -18.38 -3.24 -2.80
N TYR A 148 -18.58 -2.99 -4.09
CA TYR A 148 -17.65 -2.25 -4.94
C TYR A 148 -17.26 -0.88 -4.36
N SER A 149 -18.25 -0.10 -3.90
CA SER A 149 -17.99 1.22 -3.31
C SER A 149 -17.10 1.17 -2.07
N ILE A 150 -17.12 0.09 -1.29
CA ILE A 150 -16.24 -0.07 -0.11
C ILE A 150 -14.86 -0.58 -0.53
N LEU A 151 -14.80 -1.45 -1.55
CA LEU A 151 -13.55 -1.93 -2.14
C LEU A 151 -12.66 -0.76 -2.59
N ILE A 152 -13.22 0.20 -3.34
CA ILE A 152 -12.47 1.34 -3.87
C ILE A 152 -12.02 2.35 -2.81
N LEU A 153 -12.66 2.37 -1.63
CA LEU A 153 -12.20 3.18 -0.49
C LEU A 153 -10.90 2.66 0.10
N GLN A 154 -10.50 1.41 -0.20
CA GLN A 154 -9.24 0.80 0.23
C GLN A 154 -8.97 0.97 1.73
N LEU A 155 -10.00 0.78 2.57
CA LEU A 155 -9.92 1.06 4.01
C LEU A 155 -8.77 0.31 4.71
N PHE A 156 -8.40 -0.88 4.23
CA PHE A 156 -7.21 -1.61 4.70
C PHE A 156 -5.89 -0.87 4.52
N ARG A 157 -5.77 0.09 3.60
CA ARG A 157 -4.56 0.91 3.46
C ARG A 157 -4.31 1.80 4.68
N MET A 158 -5.30 2.00 5.55
CA MET A 158 -5.11 2.68 6.84
C MET A 158 -4.16 1.92 7.77
N THR A 159 -3.90 0.63 7.52
CA THR A 159 -2.85 -0.13 8.21
C THR A 159 -1.45 0.46 8.02
N VAL A 160 -1.22 1.25 6.96
CA VAL A 160 0.04 2.00 6.78
C VAL A 160 0.22 3.01 7.92
N ILE A 161 -0.84 3.68 8.35
CA ILE A 161 -0.79 4.62 9.48
C ILE A 161 -0.52 3.86 10.78
N VAL A 162 -1.16 2.70 10.97
CA VAL A 162 -0.92 1.82 12.13
C VAL A 162 0.55 1.38 12.19
N TYR A 163 1.12 1.01 11.05
CA TYR A 163 2.54 0.66 10.95
C TYR A 163 3.44 1.81 11.43
N TRP A 164 3.19 3.04 10.98
CA TRP A 164 3.99 4.20 11.41
C TRP A 164 3.86 4.47 12.90
N ILE A 165 2.65 4.36 13.43
CA ILE A 165 2.39 4.47 14.86
C ILE A 165 3.17 3.40 15.64
N PHE A 166 3.12 2.14 15.20
CA PHE A 166 3.86 1.04 15.83
C PHE A 166 5.36 1.31 15.78
N ALA A 167 5.88 1.73 14.63
CA ALA A 167 7.28 2.05 14.45
C ALA A 167 7.73 3.15 15.41
N ILE A 168 7.00 4.27 15.54
CA ILE A 168 7.37 5.36 16.45
C ILE A 168 7.48 4.87 17.90
N ILE A 169 6.51 4.07 18.37
CA ILE A 169 6.51 3.55 19.74
C ILE A 169 7.64 2.55 19.96
N ILE A 170 7.83 1.60 19.04
CA ILE A 170 8.88 0.60 19.14
C ILE A 170 10.27 1.28 19.13
N TYR A 171 10.48 2.23 18.21
CA TYR A 171 11.77 2.88 18.04
C TYR A 171 12.10 3.76 19.23
N SER A 172 11.16 4.59 19.68
CA SER A 172 11.34 5.42 20.87
C SER A 172 11.61 4.57 22.10
N ALA A 173 10.94 3.41 22.26
CA ALA A 173 11.20 2.48 23.36
C ALA A 173 12.60 1.91 23.31
N CYS A 174 13.02 1.43 22.14
CA CYS A 174 14.35 0.84 21.96
C CYS A 174 15.46 1.88 22.22
N ILE A 175 15.30 3.11 21.74
CA ILE A 175 16.23 4.20 22.00
C ILE A 175 16.27 4.54 23.49
N LYS A 176 15.11 4.69 24.14
CA LYS A 176 15.07 5.02 25.57
C LYS A 176 15.69 3.92 26.43
N LEU A 177 15.34 2.66 26.18
CA LEU A 177 15.87 1.52 26.92
C LEU A 177 17.37 1.34 26.69
N SER A 178 17.86 1.50 25.46
CA SER A 178 19.30 1.40 25.18
C SER A 178 20.10 2.53 25.86
N LEU A 179 19.56 3.75 25.93
CA LEU A 179 20.25 4.91 26.50
C LEU A 179 20.14 5.04 28.02
N TYR A 180 18.96 4.80 28.59
CA TYR A 180 18.64 5.23 29.96
C TYR A 180 18.34 4.08 30.92
N SER A 181 18.15 2.85 30.44
CA SER A 181 17.87 1.73 31.35
C SER A 181 19.10 1.33 32.18
N LYS A 182 18.86 0.68 33.31
CA LYS A 182 19.91 0.01 34.11
C LYS A 182 20.27 -1.39 33.58
N LEU A 183 19.80 -1.76 32.39
CA LEU A 183 20.07 -3.07 31.80
C LEU A 183 21.57 -3.25 31.52
N HIS A 184 22.02 -4.51 31.57
CA HIS A 184 23.38 -4.87 31.20
C HIS A 184 23.68 -4.47 29.74
N SER A 185 24.93 -4.10 29.45
CA SER A 185 25.35 -3.54 28.14
C SER A 185 24.98 -4.43 26.95
N LYS A 186 25.13 -5.76 27.08
CA LYS A 186 24.73 -6.73 26.06
C LYS A 186 23.24 -6.62 25.69
N PHE A 187 22.34 -6.45 26.66
CA PHE A 187 20.90 -6.31 26.39
C PHE A 187 20.56 -4.96 25.76
N LYS A 188 21.26 -3.88 26.15
CA LYS A 188 21.09 -2.56 25.51
C LYS A 188 21.42 -2.60 24.03
N ILE A 189 22.48 -3.32 23.67
CA ILE A 189 22.88 -3.56 22.29
C ILE A 189 21.78 -4.33 21.54
N VAL A 190 21.31 -5.45 22.08
CA VAL A 190 20.22 -6.24 21.46
C VAL A 190 18.96 -5.39 21.24
N ILE A 191 18.55 -4.59 22.22
CA ILE A 191 17.38 -3.72 22.11
C ILE A 191 17.59 -2.64 21.04
N ALA A 192 18.78 -2.05 20.95
CA ALA A 192 19.10 -1.08 19.90
C ALA A 192 19.02 -1.69 18.49
N PHE A 193 19.17 -3.01 18.34
CA PHE A 193 19.04 -3.71 17.06
C PHE A 193 17.63 -4.02 16.61
N ILE A 194 16.67 -4.10 17.54
CA ILE A 194 15.28 -4.46 17.25
C ILE A 194 14.68 -3.62 16.10
N PRO A 195 14.78 -2.27 16.10
CA PRO A 195 14.26 -1.42 15.02
C PRO A 195 14.77 -1.81 13.63
N PHE A 196 16.07 -2.09 13.53
CA PHE A 196 16.74 -2.44 12.28
C PHE A 196 16.29 -3.81 11.79
N PHE A 197 16.35 -4.83 12.65
CA PHE A 197 15.95 -6.19 12.30
C PHE A 197 14.51 -6.27 11.79
N ILE A 198 13.61 -5.54 12.45
CA ILE A 198 12.19 -5.53 12.11
C ILE A 198 11.96 -4.94 10.71
N THR A 199 12.61 -3.82 10.38
CA THR A 199 12.44 -3.18 9.07
C THR A 199 12.95 -4.00 7.91
N THR A 200 13.89 -4.89 8.21
CA THR A 200 14.67 -5.56 7.18
C THR A 200 14.41 -7.05 7.10
N PHE A 201 13.61 -7.60 8.03
CA PHE A 201 13.30 -9.02 8.14
C PHE A 201 12.88 -9.67 6.81
N SER A 202 12.17 -8.94 5.96
CA SER A 202 11.75 -9.41 4.63
C SER A 202 12.89 -9.44 3.60
N SER A 203 13.78 -8.44 3.61
CA SER A 203 14.91 -8.32 2.70
C SER A 203 16.13 -9.16 3.13
N THR A 204 16.25 -9.49 4.41
CA THR A 204 17.30 -10.37 4.97
C THR A 204 17.36 -11.72 4.28
N LEU A 205 16.18 -12.30 4.01
CA LEU A 205 16.06 -13.64 3.45
C LEU A 205 16.45 -13.67 1.96
N LEU A 206 16.54 -12.51 1.30
CA LEU A 206 16.77 -12.39 -0.15
C LEU A 206 18.17 -11.83 -0.53
N SER A 207 19.13 -11.85 0.41
CA SER A 207 20.58 -11.85 0.14
C SER A 207 21.14 -10.78 -0.83
N SER A 208 20.63 -9.54 -0.79
CA SER A 208 21.32 -8.45 -1.51
C SER A 208 22.55 -7.98 -0.71
N ARG A 209 23.72 -7.82 -1.36
CA ARG A 209 24.97 -7.36 -0.68
C ARG A 209 24.79 -6.02 0.03
N SER A 210 23.93 -5.15 -0.49
CA SER A 210 23.49 -3.90 0.14
C SER A 210 22.90 -4.12 1.53
N TYR A 211 22.18 -5.22 1.73
CA TYR A 211 21.51 -5.51 2.99
C TYR A 211 22.50 -5.75 4.15
N ILE A 212 23.50 -6.60 3.91
CA ILE A 212 24.54 -6.92 4.90
C ILE A 212 25.30 -5.64 5.28
N PHE A 213 25.63 -4.81 4.29
CA PHE A 213 26.29 -3.52 4.50
C PHE A 213 25.48 -2.61 5.45
N PHE A 214 24.17 -2.49 5.25
CA PHE A 214 23.32 -1.67 6.12
C PHE A 214 23.16 -2.23 7.53
N LEU A 215 23.08 -3.56 7.68
CA LEU A 215 23.06 -4.19 9.00
C LEU A 215 24.37 -3.87 9.75
N VAL A 216 25.52 -3.98 9.08
CA VAL A 216 26.83 -3.63 9.66
C VAL A 216 26.89 -2.15 10.06
N ILE A 217 26.43 -1.23 9.20
CA ILE A 217 26.36 0.20 9.54
C ILE A 217 25.47 0.43 10.77
N SER A 218 24.31 -0.23 10.83
CA SER A 218 23.37 -0.12 11.95
C SER A 218 23.97 -0.61 13.26
N VAL A 219 24.80 -1.67 13.20
CA VAL A 219 25.60 -2.17 14.33
C VAL A 219 26.56 -1.11 14.81
N ILE A 220 27.35 -0.55 13.90
CA ILE A 220 28.36 0.46 14.21
C ILE A 220 27.69 1.67 14.85
N ILE A 221 26.62 2.17 14.24
CA ILE A 221 25.84 3.32 14.74
C ILE A 221 25.29 3.04 16.15
N SER A 222 24.70 1.86 16.38
CA SER A 222 24.14 1.50 17.71
C SER A 222 25.22 1.44 18.78
N LEU A 223 26.41 0.92 18.45
CA LEU A 223 27.56 0.90 19.37
C LEU A 223 28.07 2.31 19.68
N LEU A 224 28.09 3.20 18.67
CA LEU A 224 28.47 4.61 18.85
C LEU A 224 27.49 5.36 19.77
N ILE A 225 26.18 5.13 19.63
CA ILE A 225 25.15 5.74 20.50
C ILE A 225 25.38 5.37 21.98
N ILE A 226 25.65 4.09 22.24
CA ILE A 226 25.81 3.58 23.60
C ILE A 226 27.09 4.13 24.26
N LYS A 227 28.17 4.27 23.48
CA LYS A 227 29.46 4.77 23.99
C LYS A 227 29.54 6.31 24.08
N ALA A 228 28.73 7.04 23.33
CA ALA A 228 28.73 8.50 23.37
C ALA A 228 28.28 9.00 24.75
N ASN A 229 29.09 9.81 25.42
CA ASN A 229 28.69 10.48 26.68
C ASN A 229 28.04 11.85 26.42
N ASN A 230 28.34 12.50 25.30
CA ASN A 230 27.83 13.83 24.97
C ASN A 230 26.41 13.76 24.36
N ARG A 231 25.48 14.56 24.91
CA ARG A 231 24.08 14.65 24.43
C ARG A 231 23.97 15.10 22.97
N ILE A 232 24.83 16.01 22.52
CA ILE A 232 24.84 16.51 21.14
C ILE A 232 25.22 15.38 20.17
N ILE A 233 26.24 14.59 20.52
CA ILE A 233 26.67 13.43 19.71
C ILE A 233 25.54 12.40 19.62
N LYS A 234 24.83 12.12 20.73
CA LYS A 234 23.67 11.22 20.70
C LYS A 234 22.57 11.70 19.77
N LEU A 235 22.21 12.99 19.84
CA LEU A 235 21.20 13.59 18.96
C LEU A 235 21.63 13.54 17.49
N PHE A 236 22.90 13.85 17.20
CA PHE A 236 23.44 13.74 15.85
C PHE A 236 23.35 12.31 15.31
N ILE A 237 23.70 11.31 16.11
CA ILE A 237 23.60 9.92 15.69
C ILE A 237 22.13 9.48 15.51
N ILE A 238 21.20 9.94 16.36
CA ILE A 238 19.77 9.70 16.17
C ILE A 238 19.28 10.32 14.85
N ILE A 239 19.71 11.54 14.52
CA ILE A 239 19.40 12.18 13.23
C ILE A 239 19.96 11.35 12.07
N LEU A 240 21.20 10.84 12.19
CA LEU A 240 21.77 9.94 11.18
C LEU A 240 20.97 8.64 11.05
N ILE A 241 20.44 8.06 12.13
CA ILE A 241 19.53 6.89 12.05
C ILE A 241 18.25 7.27 11.31
N LEU A 242 17.62 8.40 11.65
CA LEU A 242 16.38 8.84 11.02
C LEU A 242 16.58 9.16 9.54
N LEU A 243 17.69 9.81 9.19
CA LEU A 243 18.10 10.06 7.82
C LEU A 243 18.38 8.75 7.11
N ASN A 244 19.14 7.84 7.70
CA ASN A 244 19.44 6.53 7.11
C ASN A 244 18.15 5.72 6.89
N PHE A 245 17.24 5.65 7.87
CA PHE A 245 15.93 5.01 7.72
C PHE A 245 15.08 5.65 6.61
N SER A 246 15.04 6.98 6.56
CA SER A 246 14.29 7.73 5.52
C SER A 246 14.89 7.52 4.13
N ILE A 247 16.22 7.58 4.04
CA ILE A 247 17.01 7.34 2.83
C ILE A 247 16.86 5.88 2.41
N LEU A 248 16.87 4.90 3.31
CA LEU A 248 16.74 3.47 3.00
C LEU A 248 15.34 3.10 2.53
N HIS A 249 14.31 3.49 3.28
CA HIS A 249 12.93 3.21 2.91
C HIS A 249 12.58 3.89 1.58
N ARG A 250 13.12 5.09 1.34
CA ARG A 250 13.00 5.74 0.04
C ARG A 250 13.93 5.16 -1.01
N HIS A 251 15.19 4.79 -0.77
CA HIS A 251 16.13 4.29 -1.81
C HIS A 251 15.72 2.94 -2.38
N PHE A 252 15.13 2.05 -1.58
CA PHE A 252 14.61 0.78 -2.11
C PHE A 252 13.39 0.98 -3.02
N LYS A 253 12.72 2.14 -2.97
CA LYS A 253 11.61 2.53 -3.87
C LYS A 253 11.95 3.64 -4.86
N PHE A 254 12.98 4.43 -4.60
CA PHE A 254 13.67 5.28 -5.56
C PHE A 254 14.48 4.31 -6.41
N GLU A 255 13.77 3.61 -7.28
CA GLU A 255 14.39 3.00 -8.44
C GLU A 255 15.05 4.15 -9.20
N PHE A 256 16.32 4.45 -8.91
CA PHE A 256 17.11 5.35 -9.74
C PHE A 256 17.05 4.90 -11.20
N LYS A 257 16.84 3.59 -11.45
CA LYS A 257 16.49 3.00 -12.74
C LYS A 257 15.21 3.55 -13.40
N GLN A 258 14.21 4.01 -12.66
CA GLN A 258 13.01 4.64 -13.22
C GLN A 258 13.23 6.13 -13.52
N ASN A 259 14.05 6.82 -12.72
CA ASN A 259 14.33 8.25 -12.91
C ASN A 259 15.47 8.53 -13.91
N TYR A 260 16.36 7.56 -14.12
CA TYR A 260 17.34 7.57 -15.19
C TYR A 260 16.94 6.47 -16.16
N PRO A 261 16.40 6.80 -17.36
CA PRO A 261 16.05 5.80 -18.34
C PRO A 261 17.35 5.14 -18.82
N TYR A 262 17.74 4.06 -18.15
CA TYR A 262 18.70 3.15 -18.75
C TYR A 262 18.06 2.61 -20.02
N GLU A 263 18.86 2.59 -21.07
CA GLU A 263 18.44 2.03 -22.33
C GLU A 263 18.19 0.53 -22.14
N THR A 264 16.92 0.15 -22.03
CA THR A 264 16.45 -1.23 -22.11
C THR A 264 16.01 -1.55 -23.54
N LYS A 265 15.76 -2.82 -23.85
CA LYS A 265 15.26 -3.23 -25.17
C LYS A 265 13.86 -2.67 -25.43
N GLU A 266 13.06 -2.55 -24.38
CA GLU A 266 11.76 -1.87 -24.39
C GLU A 266 11.90 -0.38 -24.74
N THR A 267 12.82 0.34 -24.07
CA THR A 267 12.99 1.77 -24.34
C THR A 267 13.61 2.04 -25.71
N GLN A 268 14.52 1.17 -26.18
CA GLN A 268 15.08 1.23 -27.54
C GLN A 268 13.97 1.15 -28.60
N LEU A 269 13.10 0.14 -28.47
CA LEU A 269 11.97 -0.03 -29.37
C LEU A 269 11.02 1.18 -29.31
N ALA A 270 10.67 1.62 -28.10
CA ALA A 270 9.77 2.76 -27.91
C ALA A 270 10.32 4.06 -28.49
N GLN A 271 11.63 4.34 -28.30
CA GLN A 271 12.29 5.51 -28.88
C GLN A 271 12.34 5.44 -30.41
N TRP A 272 12.64 4.26 -30.97
CA TRP A 272 12.60 4.07 -32.42
C TRP A 272 11.19 4.35 -32.96
N ILE A 273 10.15 3.79 -32.32
CA ILE A 273 8.74 4.01 -32.68
C ILE A 273 8.38 5.50 -32.63
N LYS A 274 8.75 6.19 -31.54
CA LYS A 274 8.50 7.62 -31.36
C LYS A 274 9.04 8.46 -32.52
N ASN A 275 10.20 8.08 -33.05
CA ASN A 275 10.90 8.83 -34.09
C ASN A 275 10.52 8.41 -35.53
N ASN A 276 9.95 7.21 -35.73
CA ASN A 276 9.79 6.62 -37.08
C ASN A 276 8.35 6.26 -37.45
N THR A 277 7.36 6.54 -36.60
CA THR A 277 5.93 6.25 -36.88
C THR A 277 5.07 7.51 -36.74
N PRO A 278 3.90 7.60 -37.39
CA PRO A 278 2.97 8.73 -37.19
C PRO A 278 2.51 8.87 -35.74
N SER A 279 2.32 10.09 -35.23
CA SER A 279 1.95 10.34 -33.83
C SER A 279 0.55 9.84 -33.46
N ASP A 280 -0.33 9.71 -34.43
CA ASP A 280 -1.72 9.22 -34.31
C ASP A 280 -1.85 7.70 -34.50
N SER A 281 -0.75 6.99 -34.73
CA SER A 281 -0.78 5.54 -34.89
C SER A 281 -1.10 4.80 -33.58
N ILE A 282 -1.87 3.72 -33.72
CA ILE A 282 -2.31 2.84 -32.63
C ILE A 282 -1.54 1.52 -32.75
N PHE A 283 -1.06 1.02 -31.61
CA PHE A 283 -0.27 -0.19 -31.52
C PHE A 283 -1.01 -1.29 -30.76
N LEU A 284 -0.94 -2.51 -31.28
CA LEU A 284 -1.16 -3.74 -30.52
C LEU A 284 0.16 -4.12 -29.84
N THR A 285 0.20 -4.04 -28.51
CA THR A 285 1.39 -4.29 -27.70
C THR A 285 1.17 -5.45 -26.74
N PRO A 286 2.24 -6.17 -26.32
CA PRO A 286 2.18 -7.06 -25.17
C PRO A 286 1.56 -6.32 -23.96
N PRO A 287 0.53 -6.87 -23.28
CA PRO A 287 -0.14 -6.18 -22.18
C PRO A 287 0.74 -5.85 -20.96
N ASP A 288 1.89 -6.51 -20.78
CA ASP A 288 2.88 -6.23 -19.74
C ASP A 288 3.87 -5.11 -20.10
N PHE A 289 3.73 -4.48 -21.27
CA PHE A 289 4.62 -3.42 -21.74
C PHE A 289 4.28 -2.05 -21.12
N TYR A 290 4.35 -1.96 -19.79
CA TYR A 290 3.82 -0.85 -18.99
C TYR A 290 4.33 0.54 -19.33
N ALA A 291 5.62 0.65 -19.66
CA ALA A 291 6.25 1.94 -19.95
C ALA A 291 6.09 2.37 -21.42
N PHE A 292 5.52 1.52 -22.29
CA PHE A 292 5.48 1.76 -23.73
C PHE A 292 4.82 3.10 -24.08
N ARG A 293 3.59 3.32 -23.59
CA ARG A 293 2.79 4.50 -23.93
C ARG A 293 3.51 5.80 -23.59
N LEU A 294 4.19 5.82 -22.43
CA LEU A 294 4.94 6.99 -21.95
C LEU A 294 6.22 7.22 -22.76
N ASN A 295 6.94 6.15 -23.11
CA ASN A 295 8.23 6.26 -23.80
C ASN A 295 8.07 6.48 -25.31
N ALA A 296 7.10 5.79 -25.93
CA ALA A 296 6.83 5.86 -27.36
C ALA A 296 5.94 7.05 -27.74
N GLU A 297 5.17 7.58 -26.79
CA GLU A 297 4.14 8.60 -27.03
C GLU A 297 3.20 8.19 -28.17
N ARG A 298 2.71 6.95 -28.09
CA ARG A 298 1.76 6.37 -29.05
C ARG A 298 0.58 5.76 -28.34
N ALA A 299 -0.56 5.77 -29.02
CA ALA A 299 -1.75 5.10 -28.55
C ALA A 299 -1.54 3.58 -28.58
N ILE A 300 -2.09 2.89 -27.58
CA ILE A 300 -2.13 1.43 -27.53
C ILE A 300 -3.56 0.96 -27.30
N ILE A 301 -3.86 -0.28 -27.69
CA ILE A 301 -5.18 -0.86 -27.46
C ILE A 301 -5.46 -0.99 -25.97
N VAL A 302 -4.55 -1.64 -25.24
CA VAL A 302 -4.66 -1.89 -23.80
C VAL A 302 -3.30 -2.29 -23.21
N ASP A 303 -3.09 -1.98 -21.94
CA ASP A 303 -2.04 -2.55 -21.11
C ASP A 303 -2.65 -3.05 -19.78
N TRP A 304 -1.94 -3.90 -19.07
CA TRP A 304 -2.44 -4.56 -17.87
C TRP A 304 -2.41 -3.66 -16.62
N LEU A 305 -1.51 -2.68 -16.57
CA LEU A 305 -1.29 -1.87 -15.36
C LEU A 305 -2.21 -0.64 -15.29
N VAL A 306 -2.43 0.05 -16.40
CA VAL A 306 -3.14 1.32 -16.48
C VAL A 306 -4.62 1.05 -16.73
N ILE A 307 -5.38 1.02 -15.64
CA ILE A 307 -6.84 0.90 -15.67
C ILE A 307 -7.48 2.30 -15.55
N PRO A 308 -8.46 2.64 -16.39
CA PRO A 308 -9.31 3.80 -16.16
C PRO A 308 -10.15 3.61 -14.89
N PHE A 309 -10.42 4.69 -14.15
CA PHE A 309 -11.18 4.61 -12.90
C PHE A 309 -12.68 4.88 -13.06
N GLU A 310 -13.11 5.19 -14.28
CA GLU A 310 -14.53 5.27 -14.63
C GLU A 310 -15.08 3.89 -14.91
N GLU A 311 -16.32 3.62 -14.50
CA GLU A 311 -16.96 2.30 -14.63
C GLU A 311 -16.98 1.79 -16.07
N LYS A 312 -17.44 2.63 -17.00
CA LYS A 312 -17.42 2.32 -18.44
C LYS A 312 -16.00 2.00 -18.91
N GLY A 313 -15.02 2.79 -18.45
CA GLY A 313 -13.62 2.54 -18.75
C GLY A 313 -13.14 1.18 -18.22
N ILE A 314 -13.53 0.80 -17.00
CA ILE A 314 -13.14 -0.48 -16.38
C ILE A 314 -13.69 -1.65 -17.20
N THR A 315 -14.95 -1.58 -17.62
CA THR A 315 -15.59 -2.60 -18.47
C THR A 315 -14.95 -2.65 -19.86
N GLU A 316 -14.68 -1.50 -20.49
CA GLU A 316 -13.95 -1.45 -21.76
C GLU A 316 -12.54 -2.01 -21.63
N TRP A 317 -11.84 -1.70 -20.54
CA TRP A 317 -10.49 -2.19 -20.28
C TRP A 317 -10.47 -3.71 -20.21
N ILE A 318 -11.35 -4.34 -19.42
CA ILE A 318 -11.37 -5.82 -19.32
C ILE A 318 -11.77 -6.46 -20.64
N GLN A 319 -12.69 -5.84 -21.40
CA GLN A 319 -13.07 -6.34 -22.72
C GLN A 319 -11.89 -6.29 -23.69
N ARG A 320 -11.12 -5.20 -23.69
CA ARG A 320 -9.91 -5.08 -24.52
C ARG A 320 -8.86 -6.11 -24.11
N ILE A 321 -8.65 -6.32 -22.80
CA ILE A 321 -7.78 -7.40 -22.29
C ILE A 321 -8.20 -8.75 -22.85
N LYS A 322 -9.49 -9.11 -22.72
CA LYS A 322 -10.03 -10.37 -23.26
C LYS A 322 -9.83 -10.49 -24.77
N ASN A 323 -10.10 -9.42 -25.51
CA ASN A 323 -9.94 -9.37 -26.95
C ASN A 323 -8.47 -9.60 -27.36
N VAL A 324 -7.50 -8.91 -26.74
CA VAL A 324 -6.09 -9.11 -27.13
C VAL A 324 -5.51 -10.46 -26.68
N SER A 325 -6.11 -11.11 -25.67
CA SER A 325 -5.64 -12.40 -25.15
C SER A 325 -6.41 -13.63 -25.64
N GLY A 326 -7.53 -13.47 -26.35
CA GLY A 326 -8.36 -14.62 -26.74
C GLY A 326 -9.14 -15.24 -25.57
N LEU A 327 -9.53 -14.44 -24.57
CA LEU A 327 -10.20 -14.89 -23.35
C LEU A 327 -11.65 -14.37 -23.25
N GLU A 328 -12.33 -14.11 -24.37
CA GLU A 328 -13.69 -13.54 -24.37
C GLU A 328 -14.70 -14.39 -23.62
N ASN A 329 -14.56 -15.72 -23.74
CA ASN A 329 -15.43 -16.68 -23.08
C ASN A 329 -15.03 -16.98 -21.63
N GLU A 330 -13.89 -16.45 -21.16
CA GLU A 330 -13.47 -16.64 -19.78
C GLU A 330 -14.24 -15.71 -18.84
N PRO A 331 -14.72 -16.23 -17.69
CA PRO A 331 -15.24 -15.40 -16.61
C PRO A 331 -14.18 -14.42 -16.11
N ASN A 332 -14.56 -13.17 -15.80
CA ASN A 332 -13.62 -12.12 -15.36
C ASN A 332 -12.74 -12.59 -14.19
N LYS A 333 -13.32 -13.28 -13.20
CA LYS A 333 -12.60 -13.82 -12.03
C LYS A 333 -11.43 -14.78 -12.36
N ASN A 334 -11.44 -15.37 -13.55
CA ASN A 334 -10.43 -16.33 -14.01
C ASN A 334 -9.33 -15.66 -14.84
N ILE A 335 -9.42 -14.36 -15.09
CA ILE A 335 -8.42 -13.60 -15.83
C ILE A 335 -7.26 -13.28 -14.88
N SER A 336 -6.05 -13.58 -15.35
CA SER A 336 -4.80 -13.23 -14.69
C SER A 336 -3.80 -12.73 -15.72
N GLU A 337 -2.83 -11.93 -15.28
CA GLU A 337 -1.76 -11.38 -16.13
C GLU A 337 -1.08 -12.49 -16.92
N TYR A 338 -0.73 -13.58 -16.26
CA TYR A 338 -0.10 -14.74 -16.89
C TYR A 338 -0.93 -15.33 -18.04
N LYS A 339 -2.24 -15.51 -17.85
CA LYS A 339 -3.12 -16.02 -18.92
C LYS A 339 -3.23 -15.02 -20.07
N VAL A 340 -3.31 -13.73 -19.76
CA VAL A 340 -3.39 -12.66 -20.76
C VAL A 340 -2.14 -12.64 -21.64
N LEU A 341 -0.95 -12.71 -21.03
CA LEU A 341 0.32 -12.76 -21.75
C LEU A 341 0.48 -14.05 -22.57
N THR A 342 0.08 -15.18 -22.00
CA THR A 342 0.09 -16.47 -22.72
C THR A 342 -0.85 -16.46 -23.92
N GLY A 343 -2.03 -15.86 -23.77
CA GLY A 343 -3.00 -15.70 -24.84
C GLY A 343 -2.50 -14.78 -25.96
N TYR A 344 -1.92 -13.63 -25.60
CA TYR A 344 -1.32 -12.70 -26.55
C TYR A 344 -0.22 -13.36 -27.39
N LYS A 345 0.65 -14.17 -26.77
CA LYS A 345 1.74 -14.90 -27.46
C LYS A 345 1.25 -15.94 -28.48
N LYS A 346 -0.03 -16.33 -28.42
CA LYS A 346 -0.66 -17.32 -29.32
C LYS A 346 -1.48 -16.67 -30.44
N ILE A 347 -1.37 -15.35 -30.62
CA ILE A 347 -2.13 -14.65 -31.64
C ILE A 347 -1.75 -15.12 -33.05
N ASP A 348 -2.76 -15.37 -33.89
CA ASP A 348 -2.60 -15.78 -35.28
C ASP A 348 -3.12 -14.69 -36.26
N ASP A 349 -2.90 -14.89 -37.56
CA ASP A 349 -3.28 -13.93 -38.60
C ASP A 349 -4.79 -13.66 -38.64
N LYS A 350 -5.61 -14.68 -38.36
CA LYS A 350 -7.08 -14.54 -38.29
C LYS A 350 -7.47 -13.62 -37.14
N ARG A 351 -6.86 -13.81 -35.97
CA ARG A 351 -7.11 -13.00 -34.79
C ARG A 351 -6.59 -11.57 -34.96
N LEU A 352 -5.41 -11.40 -35.57
CA LEU A 352 -4.88 -10.08 -35.92
C LEU A 352 -5.82 -9.32 -36.84
N SER A 353 -6.35 -9.98 -37.87
CA SER A 353 -7.32 -9.38 -38.79
C SER A 353 -8.60 -8.95 -38.08
N TYR A 354 -9.11 -9.78 -37.16
CA TYR A 354 -10.26 -9.45 -36.31
C TYR A 354 -9.98 -8.27 -35.37
N LEU A 355 -8.85 -8.27 -34.66
CA LEU A 355 -8.52 -7.16 -33.77
C LEU A 355 -8.28 -5.86 -34.55
N ARG A 356 -7.72 -5.95 -35.75
CA ARG A 356 -7.51 -4.79 -36.62
C ARG A 356 -8.84 -4.16 -37.04
N SER A 357 -9.84 -4.96 -37.39
CA SER A 357 -11.17 -4.41 -37.72
C SER A 357 -11.86 -3.78 -36.52
N LEU A 358 -11.60 -4.25 -35.30
CA LEU A 358 -12.14 -3.68 -34.07
C LEU A 358 -11.47 -2.37 -33.63
N TYR A 359 -10.15 -2.30 -33.71
CA TYR A 359 -9.37 -1.23 -33.06
C TYR A 359 -8.58 -0.35 -34.02
N ASN A 360 -8.55 -0.69 -35.32
CA ASN A 360 -7.86 0.06 -36.36
C ASN A 360 -6.41 0.41 -36.01
N PHE A 361 -5.64 -0.56 -35.47
CA PHE A 361 -4.22 -0.41 -35.23
C PHE A 361 -3.39 -0.65 -36.49
N GLN A 362 -2.25 0.03 -36.60
CA GLN A 362 -1.34 -0.02 -37.76
C GLN A 362 -0.12 -0.89 -37.49
N TYR A 363 0.20 -1.13 -36.22
CA TYR A 363 1.43 -1.80 -35.82
C TYR A 363 1.18 -2.86 -34.75
N VAL A 364 1.99 -3.91 -34.79
CA VAL A 364 1.99 -5.02 -33.81
C VAL A 364 3.39 -5.21 -33.26
N ILE A 365 3.50 -5.38 -31.95
CA ILE A 365 4.76 -5.75 -31.29
C ILE A 365 4.66 -7.19 -30.82
N SER A 366 5.62 -8.04 -31.18
CA SER A 366 5.77 -9.38 -30.62
C SER A 366 7.19 -9.62 -30.09
N GLU A 367 7.34 -10.53 -29.14
CA GLU A 367 8.67 -11.04 -28.77
C GLU A 367 9.23 -11.85 -29.96
N ASN A 368 10.55 -11.82 -30.13
CA ASN A 368 11.24 -12.51 -31.23
C ASN A 368 11.01 -14.03 -31.25
N THR A 369 10.66 -14.62 -30.11
CA THR A 369 10.30 -16.03 -29.95
C THR A 369 8.94 -16.39 -30.56
N PHE A 370 8.12 -15.40 -30.90
CA PHE A 370 6.80 -15.56 -31.51
C PHE A 370 6.72 -14.71 -32.79
N PRO A 371 7.35 -15.15 -33.89
CA PRO A 371 7.33 -14.42 -35.15
C PRO A 371 5.94 -14.43 -35.78
N LEU A 372 5.56 -13.30 -36.39
CA LEU A 372 4.31 -13.15 -37.14
C LEU A 372 4.63 -13.08 -38.64
N ASN A 373 3.69 -13.51 -39.49
CA ASN A 373 3.82 -13.46 -40.94
C ASN A 373 3.40 -12.07 -41.49
N LEU A 374 4.04 -11.02 -41.00
CA LEU A 374 3.78 -9.62 -41.34
C LEU A 374 5.07 -8.91 -41.77
N LYS A 375 4.93 -7.72 -42.36
CA LYS A 375 6.08 -6.91 -42.76
C LYS A 375 6.82 -6.40 -41.53
N ILE A 376 8.05 -6.84 -41.34
CA ILE A 376 8.94 -6.36 -40.26
C ILE A 376 9.43 -4.96 -40.61
N VAL A 377 9.24 -4.01 -39.69
CA VAL A 377 9.72 -2.62 -39.84
C VAL A 377 10.88 -2.29 -38.91
N TYR A 378 10.97 -2.96 -37.75
CA TYR A 378 12.08 -2.84 -36.81
C TYR A 378 12.21 -4.11 -35.98
N ARG A 379 13.44 -4.45 -35.59
CA ARG A 379 13.73 -5.59 -34.71
C ARG A 379 14.93 -5.25 -33.83
N ASN A 380 14.83 -5.55 -32.54
CA ASN A 380 15.97 -5.59 -31.62
C ASN A 380 16.14 -7.01 -31.05
N GLU A 381 16.94 -7.18 -30.01
CA GLU A 381 17.24 -8.51 -29.43
C GLU A 381 16.01 -9.22 -28.84
N LEU A 382 15.02 -8.48 -28.33
CA LEU A 382 13.87 -9.06 -27.63
C LEU A 382 12.56 -8.95 -28.43
N TYR A 383 12.38 -7.88 -29.20
CA TYR A 383 11.11 -7.56 -29.85
C TYR A 383 11.24 -7.33 -31.35
N THR A 384 10.18 -7.68 -32.06
CA THR A 384 9.95 -7.32 -33.47
C THR A 384 8.69 -6.45 -33.57
N LEU A 385 8.81 -5.36 -34.33
CA LEU A 385 7.72 -4.50 -34.73
C LEU A 385 7.29 -4.83 -36.17
N TYR A 386 5.99 -5.05 -36.35
CA TYR A 386 5.39 -5.35 -37.63
C TYR A 386 4.42 -4.23 -38.03
N GLU A 387 4.35 -3.96 -39.33
CA GLU A 387 3.31 -3.17 -39.98
C GLU A 387 2.24 -4.13 -40.53
N ILE A 388 0.96 -3.83 -40.27
CA ILE A 388 -0.17 -4.66 -40.71
C ILE A 388 -1.02 -3.95 -41.74
#